data_AF-A0A7S0L6P8-F1
#
_entry.id   AF-A0A7S0L6P8-F1
#
_cell.length_a   1.000
_cell.length_b   1.000
_cell.length_c   1.000
_cell.angle_alpha   90.00
_cell.angle_beta   90.00
_cell.angle_gamma   90.00
#
_symmetry.space_group_name_H-M   'P 1'
#
loop_
_entity.id
_entity.type
_entity.pdbx_description
1 polymer ?
#
loop_
_entity_poly.entity_id
_entity_poly.type
_entity_poly.pdbx_seq_one_letter_code
_entity_poly.pdbx_strand_id
1 'polypeptide(L)'
;MANFARVRRGSRVLDPTCGSCGLLIAAAALGASELVGVDVDATSFARVAPESDRHGLPTPRLVTGDVLRAQVTEELTAAAEYDAIVCDPPYGMSARVWTGAGIESEHDARRPADLT
;
A
#
# COMPACT_ATOMS: atom_id res chain seq x y z
N MET A 1 11.40 -4.99 4.87
CA MET A 1 11.56 -4.37 3.54
C MET A 1 12.41 -3.10 3.58
N ALA A 2 12.08 -2.07 4.36
CA ALA A 2 12.77 -0.77 4.33
C ALA A 2 14.30 -0.83 4.50
N ASN A 3 14.82 -1.65 5.42
CA ASN A 3 16.27 -1.87 5.58
C ASN A 3 16.94 -2.45 4.31
N PHE A 4 16.31 -3.46 3.69
CA PHE A 4 16.83 -4.08 2.45
C PHE A 4 16.81 -3.11 1.27
N ALA A 5 15.81 -2.23 1.21
CA ALA A 5 15.73 -1.16 0.23
C ALA A 5 16.69 0.01 0.52
N ARG A 6 17.50 -0.07 1.59
CA ARG A 6 18.45 0.97 2.03
C ARG A 6 17.79 2.34 2.25
N VAL A 7 16.56 2.31 2.76
CA VAL A 7 15.88 3.52 3.24
C VAL A 7 16.76 4.18 4.29
N ARG A 8 16.94 5.50 4.15
CA ARG A 8 17.76 6.33 5.04
C ARG A 8 17.03 7.62 5.35
N ARG A 9 17.61 8.40 6.26
CA ARG A 9 17.13 9.75 6.56
C ARG A 9 16.99 10.57 5.28
N GLY A 10 15.80 11.13 5.06
CA GLY A 10 15.47 11.94 3.89
C GLY A 10 15.02 11.17 2.66
N SER A 11 14.90 9.84 2.72
CA SER A 11 14.43 9.06 1.57
C SER A 11 12.99 9.39 1.18
N ARG A 12 12.73 9.37 -0.14
CA ARG A 12 11.40 9.38 -0.75
C ARG A 12 10.99 7.94 -1.09
N VAL A 13 9.92 7.46 -0.46
CA VAL A 13 9.53 6.04 -0.50
C VAL A 13 8.10 5.90 -1.01
N LEU A 14 7.91 4.96 -1.95
CA LEU A 14 6.62 4.56 -2.49
C LEU A 14 6.25 3.15 -2.00
N ASP A 15 4.98 2.97 -1.67
CA ASP A 15 4.32 1.67 -1.59
C ASP A 15 3.08 1.67 -2.51
N PRO A 16 3.11 0.99 -3.67
CA PRO A 16 2.01 0.99 -4.64
C PRO A 16 0.86 0.05 -4.29
N THR A 17 0.93 -0.68 -3.17
CA THR A 17 -0.14 -1.55 -2.64
C THR A 17 -0.21 -1.39 -1.13
N CYS A 18 -0.41 -0.16 -0.66
CA CYS A 18 -0.01 0.26 0.69
C CYS A 18 -0.92 -0.24 1.82
N GLY A 19 -2.16 -0.61 1.55
CA GLY A 19 -3.15 -1.02 2.55
C GLY A 19 -3.19 -0.10 3.77
N SER A 20 -2.79 -0.61 4.94
CA SER A 20 -2.72 0.14 6.21
C SER A 20 -1.42 0.92 6.42
N CYS A 21 -0.52 0.95 5.43
CA CYS A 21 0.76 1.66 5.41
C CYS A 21 1.82 1.18 6.40
N GLY A 22 1.73 -0.06 6.91
CA GLY A 22 2.72 -0.59 7.86
C GLY A 22 4.18 -0.54 7.34
N LEU A 23 4.39 -0.77 6.04
CA LEU A 23 5.72 -0.66 5.43
C LEU A 23 6.22 0.79 5.35
N LEU A 24 5.34 1.75 5.05
CA LEU A 24 5.68 3.18 5.01
C LEU A 24 5.93 3.74 6.42
N ILE A 25 5.18 3.30 7.43
CA ILE A 25 5.44 3.65 8.84
C ILE A 25 6.81 3.11 9.27
N ALA A 26 7.18 1.90 8.86
CA ALA A 26 8.51 1.37 9.12
C ALA A 26 9.62 2.16 8.38
N ALA A 27 9.36 2.64 7.16
CA ALA A 27 10.27 3.53 6.45
C ALA A 27 10.42 4.89 7.15
N ALA A 28 9.32 5.44 7.67
CA ALA A 28 9.30 6.66 8.47
C ALA A 28 10.17 6.55 9.72
N ALA A 29 10.08 5.41 10.42
CA ALA A 29 10.91 5.11 11.59
C ALA A 29 12.42 5.05 11.28
N LEU A 30 12.81 4.78 10.04
CA LEU A 30 14.21 4.86 9.56
C LEU A 30 14.61 6.27 9.08
N GLY A 31 13.70 7.23 9.16
CA GLY A 31 13.93 8.64 8.85
C GLY A 31 13.55 9.07 7.43
N ALA A 32 12.84 8.25 6.66
CA ALA A 32 12.24 8.70 5.40
C ALA A 32 11.35 9.93 5.64
N SER A 33 11.42 10.92 4.76
CA SER A 33 10.71 12.19 4.90
C SER A 33 9.54 12.36 3.95
N GLU A 34 9.56 11.64 2.83
CA GLU A 34 8.48 11.62 1.85
C GLU A 34 7.98 10.19 1.70
N LEU A 35 6.70 9.99 1.99
CA LEU A 35 6.06 8.68 2.03
C LEU A 35 4.81 8.76 1.19
N VAL A 36 4.72 7.92 0.17
CA VAL A 36 3.57 7.86 -0.73
C VAL A 36 3.03 6.44 -0.73
N GLY A 37 1.76 6.29 -0.36
CA GLY A 37 1.01 5.05 -0.45
C GLY A 37 -0.04 5.14 -1.54
N VAL A 38 -0.05 4.17 -2.44
CA VAL A 38 -1.13 3.97 -3.41
C VAL A 38 -1.82 2.64 -3.09
N ASP A 39 -3.14 2.62 -3.10
CA ASP A 39 -3.89 1.38 -3.04
C ASP A 39 -5.22 1.52 -3.79
N VAL A 40 -5.71 0.41 -4.35
CA VAL A 40 -7.02 0.36 -4.99
C VAL A 40 -8.15 0.38 -3.94
N ASP A 41 -7.86 -0.11 -2.73
CA ASP A 41 -8.79 -0.16 -1.61
C ASP A 41 -8.41 0.87 -0.53
N ALA A 42 -9.19 1.96 -0.47
CA ALA A 42 -8.98 3.03 0.49
C ALA A 42 -9.55 2.77 1.90
N THR A 43 -10.12 1.58 2.18
CA THR A 43 -10.79 1.28 3.46
C THR A 43 -9.89 1.47 4.68
N SER A 44 -8.58 1.29 4.51
CA SER A 44 -7.59 1.42 5.60
C SER A 44 -7.04 2.84 5.78
N PHE A 45 -7.28 3.77 4.85
CA PHE A 45 -6.62 5.09 4.84
C PHE A 45 -6.92 5.92 6.09
N ALA A 46 -8.16 5.88 6.59
CA ALA A 46 -8.57 6.64 7.77
C ALA A 46 -7.79 6.27 9.05
N ARG A 47 -7.16 5.08 9.07
CA ARG A 47 -6.38 4.60 10.23
C ARG A 47 -4.92 5.05 10.20
N VAL A 48 -4.43 5.47 9.03
CA VAL A 48 -3.00 5.76 8.81
C VAL A 48 -2.53 7.00 9.58
N ALA A 49 -3.30 8.09 9.56
CA ALA A 49 -2.93 9.32 10.26
C ALA A 49 -2.89 9.12 11.80
N PRO A 50 -3.93 8.57 12.45
CA PRO A 50 -3.88 8.27 13.88
C PRO A 50 -2.72 7.34 14.27
N GLU A 51 -2.40 6.34 13.45
CA GLU A 51 -1.28 5.43 13.74
C GLU A 51 0.07 6.13 13.58
N SER A 52 0.23 6.98 12.56
CA SER A 52 1.44 7.79 12.37
C SER A 52 1.64 8.76 13.54
N ASP A 53 0.59 9.45 13.96
CA ASP A 53 0.59 10.37 15.10
C ASP A 53 0.94 9.64 16.41
N ARG A 54 0.39 8.44 16.62
CA ARG A 54 0.67 7.61 17.80
C ARG A 54 2.16 7.28 17.95
N HIS A 55 2.88 7.15 16.84
CA HIS A 55 4.32 6.89 16.83
C HIS A 55 5.17 8.16 16.70
N GLY A 56 4.56 9.34 16.55
CA GLY A 56 5.26 10.60 16.30
C GLY A 56 6.01 10.60 14.97
N LEU A 57 5.47 9.89 13.96
CA LEU A 57 6.07 9.72 12.64
C LEU A 57 5.31 10.53 11.58
N PRO A 58 5.98 10.92 10.48
CA PRO A 58 5.29 11.60 9.38
C PRO A 58 4.20 10.73 8.77
N THR A 59 3.02 11.32 8.59
CA THR A 59 1.87 10.68 7.95
C THR A 59 2.10 10.53 6.44
N PRO A 60 2.01 9.32 5.88
CA PRO A 60 2.10 9.11 4.43
C PRO A 60 1.02 9.86 3.65
N ARG A 61 1.38 10.36 2.46
CA ARG A 61 0.41 10.82 1.47
C ARG A 61 -0.25 9.61 0.83
N LEU A 62 -1.58 9.56 0.86
CA LEU A 62 -2.36 8.42 0.36
C LEU A 62 -3.11 8.79 -0.91
N VAL A 63 -3.07 7.89 -1.89
CA VAL A 63 -3.75 8.05 -3.18
C VAL A 63 -4.50 6.77 -3.49
N THR A 64 -5.77 6.89 -3.86
CA THR A 64 -6.50 5.75 -4.41
C THR A 64 -6.09 5.53 -5.86
N GLY A 65 -5.60 4.35 -6.20
CA GLY A 65 -5.11 4.05 -7.54
C GLY A 65 -4.87 2.56 -7.76
N ASP A 66 -4.95 2.13 -9.02
CA ASP A 66 -4.65 0.77 -9.44
C ASP A 66 -3.21 0.70 -9.98
N VAL A 67 -2.35 -0.07 -9.31
CA VAL A 67 -0.95 -0.27 -9.71
C VAL A 67 -0.80 -0.83 -11.13
N LEU A 68 -1.79 -1.61 -11.60
CA LEU A 68 -1.80 -2.17 -12.97
C LEU A 68 -2.20 -1.13 -14.02
N ARG A 69 -2.71 0.03 -13.59
CA ARG A 69 -3.08 1.17 -14.43
C ARG A 69 -2.24 2.40 -14.09
N ALA A 70 -0.97 2.21 -13.73
CA ALA A 70 -0.04 3.25 -13.29
C ALA A 70 -0.03 4.52 -14.15
N GLN A 71 -0.27 4.43 -15.46
CA GLN A 71 -0.33 5.59 -16.36
C GLN A 71 -1.45 6.62 -16.02
N VAL A 72 -2.43 6.26 -15.20
CA VAL A 72 -3.51 7.19 -14.78
C VAL A 72 -3.35 7.70 -13.34
N THR A 73 -2.29 7.29 -12.64
CA THR A 73 -2.00 7.72 -11.26
C THR A 73 -0.61 8.34 -11.25
N GLU A 74 -0.53 9.66 -11.08
CA GLU A 74 0.70 10.45 -11.21
C GLU A 74 1.86 9.89 -10.38
N GLU A 75 1.58 9.47 -9.15
CA GLU A 75 2.53 8.88 -8.19
C GLU A 75 3.14 7.55 -8.66
N LEU A 76 2.51 6.88 -9.62
CA LEU A 76 2.97 5.63 -10.20
C LEU A 76 3.65 5.80 -11.56
N THR A 77 3.75 7.05 -12.05
CA THR A 77 4.35 7.32 -13.36
C THR A 77 5.87 7.49 -13.27
N ALA A 78 6.56 7.31 -14.40
CA ALA A 78 8.01 7.50 -14.50
C ALA A 78 8.47 8.95 -14.23
N ALA A 79 7.56 9.92 -14.19
CA ALA A 79 7.87 11.30 -13.79
C ALA A 79 8.07 11.42 -12.26
N ALA A 80 7.59 10.46 -11.47
CA ALA A 80 7.78 10.43 -10.03
C ALA A 80 9.04 9.61 -9.67
N GLU A 81 10.06 10.28 -9.13
CA GLU A 81 11.31 9.63 -8.72
C GLU A 81 11.28 9.21 -7.24
N TYR A 82 11.57 7.95 -6.93
CA TYR A 82 11.62 7.44 -5.55
C TYR A 82 12.99 6.83 -5.27
N ASP A 83 13.51 7.02 -4.05
CA ASP A 83 14.74 6.35 -3.60
C ASP A 83 14.51 4.85 -3.38
N ALA A 84 13.28 4.48 -3.01
CA ALA A 84 12.89 3.11 -2.74
C ALA A 84 11.40 2.87 -3.03
N ILE A 85 11.11 1.67 -3.53
CA ILE A 85 9.76 1.10 -3.57
C ILE A 85 9.75 -0.09 -2.62
N VAL A 86 8.84 -0.09 -1.65
CA VAL A 86 8.62 -1.21 -0.72
C VAL A 86 7.15 -1.58 -0.76
N CYS A 87 6.85 -2.86 -0.97
CA CYS A 87 5.47 -3.31 -1.11
C CYS A 87 5.28 -4.75 -0.63
N ASP A 88 4.03 -5.09 -0.38
CA ASP A 88 3.55 -6.45 -0.13
C ASP A 88 2.30 -6.70 -1.01
N PRO A 89 2.49 -6.93 -2.32
CA PRO A 89 1.37 -7.09 -3.24
C PRO A 89 0.59 -8.36 -2.93
N PRO A 90 -0.71 -8.42 -3.29
CA PRO A 90 -1.52 -9.60 -3.04
C PRO A 90 -0.91 -10.85 -3.73
N TYR A 91 -0.72 -11.90 -2.95
CA TYR A 91 -0.02 -13.12 -3.37
C TYR A 91 -0.99 -14.22 -3.86
N GLY A 92 -2.19 -13.83 -4.29
CA GLY A 92 -3.15 -14.73 -4.94
C GLY A 92 -3.70 -15.83 -4.04
N MET A 93 -3.81 -15.60 -2.72
CA MET A 93 -4.43 -16.58 -1.83
C MET A 93 -5.93 -16.69 -2.07
N SER A 94 -6.29 -17.68 -2.89
CA SER A 94 -7.62 -18.31 -2.87
C SER A 94 -7.63 -19.36 -1.78
N ALA A 95 -7.44 -18.96 -0.51
CA ALA A 95 -7.68 -19.88 0.60
C ALA A 95 -9.18 -20.21 0.59
N ARG A 96 -9.47 -21.44 0.17
CA ARG A 96 -10.82 -21.97 0.14
C ARG A 96 -11.24 -22.23 1.58
N VAL A 97 -12.10 -21.37 2.11
CA VAL A 97 -12.61 -21.53 3.47
C VAL A 97 -13.76 -22.51 3.39
N TRP A 98 -13.66 -23.61 4.12
CA TRP A 98 -14.80 -24.51 4.33
C TRP A 98 -15.75 -23.82 5.31
N THR A 99 -16.78 -23.18 4.79
CA THR A 99 -17.95 -22.84 5.61
C THR A 99 -18.75 -24.13 5.74
N GLY A 100 -19.45 -24.38 6.85
CA GLY A 100 -20.17 -25.65 7.06
C GLY A 100 -21.20 -26.04 5.99
N ALA A 101 -21.40 -25.21 4.96
CA ALA A 101 -22.26 -25.40 3.80
C ALA A 101 -21.53 -25.58 2.45
N GLY A 102 -20.19 -25.45 2.38
CA GLY A 102 -19.44 -25.63 1.14
C GLY A 102 -18.09 -24.90 1.10
N ILE A 103 -17.45 -24.95 -0.07
CA ILE A 103 -16.19 -24.25 -0.33
C ILE A 103 -16.48 -22.90 -1.00
N GLU A 104 -16.19 -21.79 -0.32
CA GLU A 104 -16.25 -20.45 -0.88
C GLU A 104 -14.85 -19.85 -0.99
N SER A 105 -14.57 -19.12 -2.08
CA SER A 105 -13.34 -18.36 -2.25
C SER A 105 -13.58 -16.88 -1.92
N GLU A 106 -12.85 -16.34 -0.94
CA GLU A 106 -12.88 -14.91 -0.57
C GLU A 106 -12.60 -13.95 -1.75
N HIS A 107 -11.92 -14.44 -2.78
CA HIS A 107 -11.53 -13.66 -3.96
C HIS A 107 -12.73 -13.22 -4.82
N ASP A 108 -13.84 -13.97 -4.82
CA ASP A 108 -14.99 -13.70 -5.70
C ASP A 108 -15.89 -12.57 -5.16
N ALA A 109 -15.78 -12.25 -3.87
CA ALA A 109 -16.59 -11.23 -3.20
C ALA A 109 -16.09 -9.78 -3.42
N ARG A 110 -14.89 -9.60 -4.00
CA ARG A 110 -14.23 -8.28 -4.15
C ARG A 110 -13.98 -7.85 -5.60
N ARG A 111 -14.57 -8.54 -6.58
CA ARG A 111 -14.56 -8.05 -7.97
C ARG A 111 -15.40 -6.76 -8.05
N PRO A 112 -14.81 -5.60 -8.42
CA PRO A 112 -15.63 -4.46 -8.80
C PRO A 112 -16.51 -4.87 -9.99
N ALA A 113 -17.78 -4.48 -9.96
CA ALA A 113 -18.80 -4.91 -10.92
C ALA A 113 -18.58 -4.41 -12.37
N ASP A 114 -17.56 -3.59 -12.61
CA ASP A 114 -17.59 -2.64 -13.73
C ASP A 114 -16.35 -2.74 -14.66
N LEU A 115 -15.79 -3.93 -14.85
CA LEU A 115 -14.75 -4.16 -15.87
C LEU A 115 -15.34 -4.96 -17.04
N THR A 116 -16.13 -4.28 -17.88
CA THR A 116 -16.48 -4.71 -19.25
C THR A 116 -16.02 -3.65 -20.24
#